data_AF-A0A852RB71-F1
#
_entry.id   AF-A0A852RB71-F1
#
_cell.length_a   1.000
_cell.length_b   1.000
_cell.length_c   1.000
_cell.angle_alpha   90.00
_cell.angle_beta   90.00
_cell.angle_gamma   90.00
#
_symmetry.space_group_name_H-M   'P 1'
#
loop_
_entity.id
_entity.type
_entity.pdbx_description
1 polymer ?
#
loop_
_entity_poly.entity_id
_entity_poly.type
_entity_poly.pdbx_seq_one_letter_code
_entity_poly.pdbx_strand_id
1 'polypeptide(L)' 'MSTSDHVRALVRQELLRLAAREEEQAAREASAVPYWMPCPASVHGRRTAALALRADAELFLA' A
#
# COMPACT_ATOMS: atom_id res chain seq x y z
N MET A 1 -25.99 -2.95 -9.87
CA MET A 1 -24.82 -2.08 -9.62
C MET A 1 -24.80 -1.01 -10.69
N SER A 2 -24.83 0.26 -10.29
CA SER A 2 -24.57 1.35 -11.24
C SER A 2 -23.14 1.23 -11.75
N THR A 3 -22.86 1.66 -12.98
CA THR A 3 -21.48 1.68 -13.53
C THR A 3 -20.52 2.41 -12.59
N SER A 4 -21.00 3.45 -11.91
CA SER A 4 -20.25 4.18 -10.87
C SER A 4 -19.85 3.27 -9.70
N ASP A 5 -20.76 2.45 -9.17
CA ASP A 5 -20.47 1.53 -8.06
C ASP A 5 -19.43 0.48 -8.46
N HIS A 6 -19.49 0.02 -9.71
CA HIS A 6 -18.52 -0.91 -10.26
C HIS A 6 -17.12 -0.28 -10.38
N VAL A 7 -17.04 0.95 -10.88
CA VAL A 7 -15.77 1.70 -10.96
C VAL A 7 -15.19 1.93 -9.56
N ARG A 8 -16.01 2.32 -8.57
CA ARG A 8 -15.58 2.50 -7.18
C ARG A 8 -15.00 1.22 -6.59
N ALA A 9 -15.63 0.08 -6.84
CA ALA A 9 -15.13 -1.22 -6.39
C ALA A 9 -13.78 -1.58 -7.04
N LEU A 10 -13.61 -1.33 -8.34
CA LEU A 10 -12.35 -1.58 -9.05
C LEU A 10 -11.22 -0.67 -8.54
N VAL A 11 -11.49 0.62 -8.35
CA VAL A 11 -10.51 1.57 -7.79
C VAL A 11 -10.09 1.14 -6.39
N ARG A 12 -11.07 0.76 -5.54
CA ARG A 12 -10.78 0.22 -4.20
C ARG A 12 -9.87 -1.01 -4.27
N GLN A 13 -10.20 -1.96 -5.13
CA GLN A 13 -9.41 -3.18 -5.29
C GLN A 13 -7.98 -2.86 -5.72
N GLU A 14 -7.81 -1.92 -6.65
CA GLU A 14 -6.51 -1.51 -7.15
C GLU A 14 -5.67 -0.79 -6.08
N LEU A 15 -6.28 0.10 -5.29
CA LEU A 15 -5.61 0.76 -4.15
C LEU A 15 -5.11 -0.25 -3.13
N LEU A 16 -5.92 -1.26 -2.79
CA LEU A 16 -5.51 -2.34 -1.88
C LEU A 16 -4.39 -3.19 -2.48
N ARG A 17 -4.44 -3.48 -3.79
CA ARG A 17 -3.39 -4.21 -4.51
C ARG A 17 -2.06 -3.45 -4.48
N LEU A 18 -2.08 -2.13 -4.71
CA LEU A 18 -0.90 -1.27 -4.65
C LEU A 18 -0.36 -1.18 -3.23
N ALA A 19 -1.23 -1.05 -2.21
CA ALA A 19 -0.81 -1.02 -0.81
C ALA A 19 -0.08 -2.31 -0.41
N ALA A 20 -0.59 -3.47 -0.82
CA ALA A 20 0.06 -4.75 -0.57
C ALA A 20 1.44 -4.84 -1.24
N ARG A 21 1.57 -4.32 -2.47
CA ARG A 21 2.84 -4.30 -3.21
C ARG A 21 3.88 -3.41 -2.54
N GLU A 22 3.50 -2.24 -2.04
CA GLU A 22 4.43 -1.35 -1.32
C GLU A 22 4.91 -1.97 0.00
N GLU A 23 4.02 -2.61 0.76
CA GLU A 23 4.41 -3.31 2.00
C GLU A 23 5.34 -4.50 1.71
N GLU A 24 5.06 -5.28 0.66
CA GLU A 24 5.92 -6.38 0.25
C GLU A 24 7.32 -5.87 -0.17
N GLN A 25 7.37 -4.77 -0.91
CA GLN A 25 8.62 -4.15 -1.31
C GLN A 25 9.39 -3.59 -0.11
N ALA A 26 8.70 -2.97 0.85
CA ALA A 26 9.29 -2.52 2.11
C ALA A 26 9.86 -3.68 2.93
N ALA A 27 9.15 -4.81 2.99
CA ALA A 27 9.60 -6.02 3.67
C ALA A 27 10.83 -6.63 2.99
N ARG A 28 10.83 -6.72 1.65
CA ARG A 28 12.00 -7.17 0.88
C ARG A 28 13.21 -6.29 1.15
N GLU A 29 13.07 -4.97 1.04
CA GLU A 29 14.15 -4.02 1.29
C GLU A 29 14.67 -4.11 2.73
N ALA A 30 13.79 -4.18 3.73
CA ALA A 30 14.18 -4.33 5.12
C ALA A 30 14.92 -5.65 5.38
N SER A 31 14.46 -6.76 4.78
CA SER A 31 15.09 -8.07 4.94
C SER A 31 16.49 -8.17 4.31
N ALA A 32 16.75 -7.35 3.29
CA ALA A 32 18.06 -7.26 2.65
C ALA A 32 19.07 -6.46 3.49
N VAL A 33 18.61 -5.75 4.53
CA VAL A 33 19.47 -4.97 5.41
C VAL A 33 19.68 -5.73 6.73
N PRO A 34 20.93 -6.07 7.07
CA PRO A 34 21.28 -6.59 8.38
C PRO A 34 20.79 -5.73 9.53
N TYR A 35 20.36 -6.37 10.62
CA TYR A 35 19.71 -5.70 11.75
C TYR A 35 20.57 -4.63 12.45
N TRP A 36 21.89 -4.72 12.32
CA TRP A 36 22.85 -3.76 12.90
C TRP A 36 23.04 -2.50 12.05
N MET A 37 22.50 -2.47 10.83
CA MET A 37 22.55 -1.31 9.96
C MET A 37 21.24 -0.52 10.02
N PRO A 38 21.30 0.80 9.81
CA PRO A 38 20.08 1.60 9.74
C PRO A 38 19.18 1.09 8.60
N CYS A 39 17.89 0.95 8.90
CA CYS A 39 16.90 0.59 7.91
C CYS A 39 16.84 1.67 6.81
N PRO A 40 16.78 1.31 5.52
CA PRO A 40 16.72 2.29 4.44
C PRO A 40 15.51 3.21 4.61
N ALA A 41 15.71 4.52 4.40
CA ALA A 41 14.62 5.50 4.50
C ALA A 41 13.46 5.20 3.53
N SER A 42 13.75 4.51 2.42
CA SER A 42 12.74 4.02 1.47
C SER A 42 11.72 3.08 2.12
N VAL A 43 12.13 2.21 3.05
CA VAL A 43 11.22 1.29 3.76
C VAL A 43 10.15 2.06 4.52
N HIS A 44 10.54 3.15 5.19
CA HIS A 44 9.58 4.02 5.88
C HIS A 44 8.65 4.70 4.88
N GLY A 45 9.18 5.27 3.80
CA GLY A 45 8.37 5.90 2.75
C GLY A 45 7.35 4.94 2.13
N ARG A 46 7.74 3.69 1.86
CA ARG A 46 6.86 2.65 1.32
C ARG A 46 5.75 2.25 2.28
N ARG A 47 6.07 2.09 3.57
CA ARG A 47 5.05 1.81 4.59
C ARG A 47 4.06 2.95 4.71
N THR A 48 4.53 4.19 4.70
CA THR A 48 3.66 5.38 4.70
C THR A 48 2.78 5.42 3.46
N ALA A 49 3.32 5.10 2.28
CA ALA A 49 2.53 5.00 1.05
C ALA A 49 1.47 3.89 1.13
N ALA A 50 1.81 2.71 1.64
CA ALA A 50 0.86 1.61 1.84
C ALA A 50 -0.29 1.99 2.80
N LEU A 51 0.01 2.73 3.87
CA LEU A 51 -0.98 3.25 4.80
C LEU A 51 -1.93 4.26 4.12
N ALA A 52 -1.37 5.20 3.36
CA ALA A 52 -2.17 6.19 2.61
C ALA A 52 -3.10 5.51 1.59
N LEU A 53 -2.59 4.54 0.82
CA LEU A 53 -3.39 3.78 -0.15
C LEU A 53 -4.54 3.00 0.51
N ARG A 54 -4.31 2.44 1.70
CA ARG A 54 -5.38 1.78 2.48
C ARG A 54 -6.41 2.78 2.98
N ALA A 55 -5.97 3.93 3.52
CA ALA A 55 -6.87 4.98 3.97
C ALA A 55 -7.77 5.48 2.83
N ASP A 56 -7.19 5.71 1.64
CA ASP A 56 -7.93 6.11 0.45
C ASP A 56 -8.89 5.01 -0.01
N ALA A 57 -8.50 3.73 0.06
CA ALA A 57 -9.38 2.60 -0.29
C ALA A 57 -10.63 2.53 0.59
N GLU A 58 -10.54 2.90 1.87
CA GLU A 58 -11.68 2.94 2.79
C GLU A 58 -12.69 4.03 2.41
N LEU A 59 -12.26 5.13 1.77
CA LEU A 59 -13.17 6.16 1.26
C LEU A 59 -14.10 5.62 0.16
N PHE A 60 -13.72 4.53 -0.52
CA PHE A 60 -14.54 3.88 -1.54
C PHE A 60 -15.52 2.84 -0.99
N LEU A 61 -15.61 2.65 0.35
CA LEU A 61 -16.64 1.81 0.97
C LEU A 61 -18.00 2.51 1.16
N ALA A 62 -18.01 3.86 1.16
CA ALA A 62 -19.21 4.69 1.39
C ALA A 62 -19.89 5.09 0.09
#